data_AF-A0A959S603-F1
#
_entry.id   AF-A0A959S603-F1
#
_cell.length_a   1.000
_cell.length_b   1.000
_cell.length_c   1.000
_cell.angle_alpha   90.00
_cell.angle_beta   90.00
_cell.angle_gamma   90.00
#
_symmetry.space_group_name_H-M   'P 1'
#
loop_
_entity.id
_entity.type
_entity.pdbx_description
1 polymer ?
#
loop_
_entity_poly.entity_id
_entity_poly.type
_entity_poly.pdbx_seq_one_letter_code
_entity_poly.pdbx_strand_id
1 'polypeptide(L)' 'FERQVPIKFFKKLENTDGIYEVRVITSQKSIRILCFQDKETLVVLTNAFIKKTQKTPKNEIRLAERLKDQYLKQKEDEN' A
#
# COMPACT_ATOMS: atom_id res chain seq x y z
N PHE A 1 -6.91 -24.06 -0.78
CA PHE A 1 -6.52 -22.80 -1.44
C PHE A 1 -6.52 -21.70 -0.39
N GLU A 2 -5.40 -20.99 -0.19
CA GLU A 2 -5.38 -19.81 0.68
C GLU A 2 -6.26 -18.73 0.02
N ARG A 3 -7.31 -18.27 0.73
CA ARG A 3 -8.20 -17.21 0.25
C ARG A 3 -7.58 -15.81 0.34
N GLN A 4 -6.46 -15.65 1.06
CA GLN A 4 -5.81 -14.38 1.34
C GLN A 4 -4.32 -14.47 1.12
N VAL A 5 -3.72 -13.38 0.64
CA VAL A 5 -2.27 -13.29 0.46
C VAL A 5 -1.59 -13.33 1.83
N PRO A 6 -0.56 -14.17 2.01
CA PRO A 6 0.16 -14.25 3.27
C PRO A 6 0.73 -12.90 3.73
N ILE A 7 0.68 -12.64 5.04
CA ILE A 7 1.17 -11.38 5.68
C ILE A 7 2.64 -11.08 5.33
N LYS A 8 3.44 -12.11 5.06
CA LYS A 8 4.84 -11.95 4.62
C LYS A 8 4.98 -11.20 3.28
N PHE A 9 3.95 -11.21 2.43
CA PHE A 9 3.93 -10.57 1.12
C PHE A 9 2.98 -9.37 1.05
N PHE A 10 1.89 -9.41 1.80
CA PHE A 10 0.88 -8.34 1.80
C PHE A 10 0.43 -8.07 3.23
N LYS A 11 0.81 -6.91 3.78
CA LYS A 11 0.56 -6.57 5.18
C LYS A 11 -0.18 -5.25 5.31
N LYS A 12 -1.25 -5.22 6.10
CA LYS A 12 -1.90 -3.97 6.53
C LYS A 12 -0.98 -3.17 7.46
N LEU A 13 -0.80 -1.88 7.21
CA LEU A 13 -0.10 -0.98 8.13
C LEU A 13 -1.04 -0.53 9.25
N GLU A 14 -0.60 -0.72 10.49
CA GLU A 14 -1.33 -0.24 11.67
C GLU A 14 -1.28 1.29 11.75
N ASN A 15 -2.33 1.89 12.32
CA ASN A 15 -2.46 3.35 12.48
C ASN A 15 -2.39 4.12 11.15
N THR A 16 -2.92 3.53 10.09
CA THR A 16 -3.11 4.17 8.78
C THR A 16 -4.56 4.04 8.36
N ASP A 17 -5.03 4.93 7.50
CA ASP A 17 -6.38 4.81 6.93
C ASP A 17 -6.42 3.78 5.79
N GLY A 18 -6.33 2.50 6.14
CA GLY A 18 -6.50 1.40 5.19
C GLY A 18 -5.34 1.19 4.22
N ILE A 19 -4.13 1.61 4.59
CA ILE A 19 -2.94 1.39 3.77
C ILE A 19 -2.36 -0.01 4.02
N TYR A 20 -1.98 -0.67 2.93
CA TYR A 20 -1.29 -1.94 2.90
C TYR A 20 0.10 -1.78 2.27
N GLU A 21 1.03 -2.65 2.64
CA GLU A 21 2.32 -2.80 1.99
C GLU A 21 2.43 -4.15 1.26
N VAL A 22 2.78 -4.08 -0.02
CA VAL A 22 3.31 -5.22 -0.78
C VAL A 22 4.81 -5.33 -0.49
N ARG A 23 5.25 -6.52 -0.09
CA ARG A 23 6.63 -6.80 0.31
C ARG A 23 7.34 -7.56 -0.80
N VAL A 24 8.19 -6.85 -1.53
CA VAL A 24 9.05 -7.44 -2.55
C VAL A 24 10.46 -7.54 -1.98
N ILE A 25 10.94 -8.76 -1.77
CA ILE A 25 12.26 -9.04 -1.20
C ILE A 25 13.07 -9.79 -2.25
N THR A 26 14.16 -9.19 -2.69
CA THR A 26 15.17 -9.82 -3.56
C THR A 26 16.49 -9.92 -2.81
N SER A 27 17.45 -10.64 -3.38
CA SER A 27 18.79 -10.80 -2.80
C SER A 27 19.52 -9.47 -2.60
N GLN A 28 19.15 -8.42 -3.34
CA GLN A 28 19.82 -7.12 -3.33
C GLN A 28 18.96 -6.01 -2.72
N LYS A 29 17.63 -6.10 -2.82
CA LYS A 29 16.74 -5.00 -2.47
C LYS A 29 15.52 -5.50 -1.72
N SER A 30 15.16 -4.78 -0.66
CA SER A 30 13.87 -4.89 0.00
C SER A 30 13.02 -3.72 -0.42
N ILE A 31 12.05 -3.94 -1.30
CA ILE A 31 11.15 -2.93 -1.83
C ILE A 31 9.80 -3.05 -1.10
N ARG A 32 9.19 -1.92 -0.79
CA ARG A 32 7.81 -1.84 -0.31
C ARG A 32 7.01 -1.00 -1.28
N ILE A 33 5.83 -1.50 -1.65
CA ILE A 33 4.86 -0.77 -2.45
C ILE A 33 3.66 -0.52 -1.52
N LEU A 34 3.33 0.74 -1.29
CA LEU A 34 2.13 1.09 -0.55
C LEU A 34 0.93 1.08 -1.49
N CYS A 35 -0.21 0.67 -0.94
CA CYS A 35 -1.44 0.48 -1.70
C CYS A 35 -2.66 0.53 -0.79
N PHE A 36 -3.83 0.60 -1.38
CA PHE A 36 -5.10 0.43 -0.71
C PHE A 36 -6.02 -0.47 -1.54
N GLN A 37 -7.05 -1.02 -0.89
CA GLN A 37 -8.08 -1.77 -1.57
C GLN A 37 -9.24 -0.84 -1.91
N ASP A 38 -9.71 -0.91 -3.15
CA ASP A 38 -10.94 -0.30 -3.61
C ASP A 38 -11.88 -1.42 -4.08
N LYS A 39 -13.16 -1.35 -3.69
CA LYS A 39 -14.11 -2.46 -3.86
C LYS A 39 -13.56 -3.78 -3.26
N GLU A 40 -14.13 -4.93 -3.63
CA GLU A 40 -13.75 -6.23 -3.07
C GLU A 40 -12.46 -6.82 -3.66
N THR A 41 -12.06 -6.41 -4.87
CA THR A 41 -10.99 -7.09 -5.63
C THR A 41 -9.93 -6.16 -6.23
N LEU A 42 -10.13 -4.84 -6.25
CA LEU A 42 -9.18 -3.91 -6.84
C LEU A 42 -8.15 -3.45 -5.80
N VAL A 43 -6.86 -3.62 -6.13
CA VAL A 43 -5.74 -3.10 -5.34
C VAL A 43 -5.09 -1.96 -6.12
N VAL A 44 -5.07 -0.78 -5.54
CA VAL A 44 -4.49 0.42 -6.15
C VAL A 44 -3.12 0.68 -5.53
N LEU A 45 -2.07 0.64 -6.35
CA LEU A 45 -0.69 0.90 -5.93
C LEU A 45 -0.41 2.41 -5.99
N THR A 46 0.09 2.99 -4.90
CA THR A 46 0.28 4.44 -4.78
C THR A 46 1.74 4.86 -5.02
N ASN A 47 2.65 4.29 -4.24
CA ASN A 47 4.08 4.64 -4.27
C ASN A 47 4.94 3.46 -3.84
N ALA A 48 6.18 3.45 -4.29
CA ALA A 48 7.15 2.40 -3.98
C ALA A 48 8.47 3.00 -3.50
N PHE A 49 9.10 2.35 -2.53
CA PHE A 49 10.39 2.77 -1.99
C PHE A 49 11.28 1.58 -1.64
N ILE A 50 12.59 1.81 -1.68
CA ILE A 50 13.58 0.85 -1.17
C ILE A 50 13.67 1.02 0.34
N LYS A 51 13.30 -0.02 1.07
CA LYS A 51 13.31 -0.04 2.53
C LYS A 51 14.74 -0.13 3.03
N LYS A 52 15.24 0.98 3.58
CA LYS A 52 16.55 1.09 4.24
C LYS A 52 16.45 1.04 5.77
N THR A 53 15.25 1.18 6.32
CA THR A 53 14.96 1.27 7.76
C THR A 53 13.94 0.20 8.19
N GLN A 54 13.88 -0.13 9.48
CA GLN A 54 12.95 -1.14 10.00
C GLN A 54 11.48 -0.71 9.86
N LYS A 55 11.17 0.55 10.14
CA LYS A 55 9.82 1.13 10.04
C LYS A 55 9.59 1.78 8.67
N THR A 56 8.36 1.68 8.18
CA THR A 56 7.92 2.40 6.98
C THR A 56 8.02 3.91 7.24
N PRO A 57 8.70 4.69 6.39
CA PRO A 57 8.84 6.12 6.60
C PRO A 57 7.47 6.81 6.62
N LYS A 58 7.25 7.71 7.58
CA LYS A 58 5.96 8.43 7.74
C LYS A 58 5.57 9.24 6.50
N ASN A 59 6.55 9.77 5.78
CA ASN A 59 6.31 10.55 4.57
C ASN A 59 5.71 9.69 3.43
N GLU A 60 6.16 8.44 3.30
CA GLU A 60 5.61 7.50 2.32
C GLU A 60 4.15 7.14 2.64
N ILE A 61 3.84 6.97 3.93
CA ILE A 61 2.47 6.70 4.41
C ILE A 61 1.56 7.89 4.10
N ARG A 62 1.97 9.11 4.48
CA ARG A 62 1.20 10.33 4.21
C ARG A 62 0.98 10.55 2.71
N LEU A 63 1.96 10.22 1.88
CA LEU A 63 1.83 10.27 0.43
C LEU A 63 0.78 9.27 -0.06
N ALA A 64 0.82 8.02 0.43
CA ALA A 64 -0.15 6.99 0.07
C ALA A 64 -1.59 7.38 0.47
N GLU A 65 -1.79 7.91 1.68
CA GLU A 65 -3.09 8.39 2.15
C GLU A 65 -3.61 9.55 1.29
N ARG A 66 -2.75 10.53 0.98
CA ARG A 66 -3.12 11.64 0.09
C ARG A 66 -3.52 11.15 -1.31
N LEU A 67 -2.79 10.19 -1.87
CA LEU A 67 -3.07 9.63 -3.20
C LEU A 67 -4.38 8.81 -3.19
N LYS A 68 -4.66 8.08 -2.10
CA LYS A 68 -5.95 7.40 -1.89
C LYS A 68 -7.09 8.40 -1.89
N ASP A 69 -6.99 9.48 -1.11
CA ASP A 69 -8.04 10.50 -1.03
C ASP A 69 -8.30 11.16 -2.38
N GLN A 70 -7.24 11.45 -3.14
CA GLN A 70 -7.35 11.99 -4.50
C GLN A 70 -8.06 11.02 -5.45
N TYR A 71 -7.69 9.74 -5.41
CA TYR A 71 -8.32 8.70 -6.22
C TYR A 71 -9.82 8.57 -5.91
N LEU A 72 -10.19 8.52 -4.63
CA LEU A 72 -11.60 8.37 -4.22
C LEU A 72 -12.44 9.56 -4.64
N LYS A 73 -11.92 10.80 -4.48
CA LYS A 73 -12.61 12.01 -4.94
C LYS A 73 -12.82 12.04 -6.44
N GLN A 74 -11.78 11.75 -7.22
CA GLN A 74 -11.90 11.69 -8.69
C GLN A 74 -12.94 10.67 -9.14
N LYS A 75 -12.98 9.52 -8.46
CA LYS A 75 -13.95 8.48 -8.75
C LYS A 75 -15.39 8.88 -8.36
N GLU A 76 -15.58 9.65 -7.29
CA GLU A 76 -16.89 10.20 -6.93
C GLU A 76 -17.36 11.24 -7.95
N ASP A 77 -16.47 12.12 -8.42
CA ASP A 77 -16.79 13.16 -9.40
C ASP A 77 -17.11 12.60 -10.81
N GLU A 78 -16.64 11.40 -11.13
CA GLU A 78 -16.90 10.69 -12.40
C GLU A 78 -18.20 9.87 -12.41
N ASN A 79 -18.90 9.72 -11.28
CA ASN A 79 -20.18 9.00 -11.18
C ASN A 79 -21.37 9.95 -11.07
#